data_AF-A0A6J6WXB7-F1
#
_entry.id   AF-A0A6J6WXB7-F1
#
_cell.length_a   1.000
_cell.length_b   1.000
_cell.length_c   1.000
_cell.angle_alpha   90.00
_cell.angle_beta   90.00
_cell.angle_gamma   90.00
#
_symmetry.space_group_name_H-M   'P 1'
#
loop_
_entity.id
_entity.type
_entity.pdbx_description
1 polymer ?
#
loop_
_entity_poly.entity_id
_entity_poly.type
_entity_poly.pdbx_seq_one_letter_code
_entity_poly.pdbx_strand_id
1 'polypeptide(L)' 'MYEKEAAEILGIPDHVTQAALLPVAYFTGDTFKPAVRLPARDVTHLNQWGTRP' A
#
# COMPACT_ATOMS: atom_id res chain seq x y z
N MET A 1 1.46 -15.31 6.56
CA MET A 1 2.00 -15.12 5.19
C MET A 1 1.15 -16.03 4.32
N TYR A 2 0.21 -15.47 3.54
CA TYR A 2 -0.84 -16.24 2.84
C TYR A 2 -0.79 -16.03 1.31
N GLU A 3 0.30 -15.47 0.81
CA GLU A 3 0.42 -15.07 -0.59
C GLU A 3 0.42 -16.29 -1.52
N LYS A 4 1.13 -17.38 -1.18
CA LYS A 4 1.11 -18.63 -1.95
C LYS A 4 -0.27 -19.27 -2.04
N GLU A 5 -0.98 -19.37 -0.91
CA GLU A 5 -2.34 -19.92 -0.86
C GLU A 5 -3.31 -19.07 -1.71
N ALA A 6 -3.19 -17.74 -1.64
CA ALA A 6 -3.97 -16.83 -2.46
C ALA A 6 -3.62 -16.97 -3.95
N ALA A 7 -2.34 -17.13 -4.30
CA ALA A 7 -1.87 -17.34 -5.66
C ALA A 7 -2.40 -18.65 -6.26
N GLU A 8 -2.40 -19.73 -5.48
CA GLU A 8 -2.98 -21.03 -5.88
C GLU A 8 -4.48 -20.91 -6.17
N ILE A 9 -5.24 -20.25 -5.29
CA ILE A 9 -6.70 -20.03 -5.47
C ILE A 9 -6.99 -19.19 -6.70
N LEU A 10 -6.20 -18.13 -6.93
CA LEU A 10 -6.39 -17.19 -8.03
C LEU A 10 -5.73 -17.64 -9.35
N GLY A 11 -4.96 -18.73 -9.33
CA GLY A 11 -4.23 -19.22 -10.50
C GLY A 11 -3.13 -18.26 -10.98
N ILE A 12 -2.45 -17.57 -10.05
CA ILE A 12 -1.38 -16.64 -10.40
C ILE A 12 -0.15 -17.45 -10.88
N PRO A 13 0.38 -17.19 -12.08
CA PRO A 13 1.59 -17.89 -12.57
C PRO A 13 2.83 -17.57 -11.73
N ASP A 14 3.77 -18.51 -11.63
CA ASP A 14 4.99 -18.40 -10.81
C ASP A 14 5.88 -17.16 -11.08
N HIS A 15 5.79 -16.60 -12.29
CA HIS A 15 6.56 -15.42 -12.71
C HIS A 15 5.82 -14.10 -12.46
N VAL A 16 4.64 -14.14 -11.84
CA VAL A 16 3.80 -12.99 -11.51
C VAL A 16 3.63 -12.90 -9.99
N THR A 17 3.87 -11.73 -9.42
CA THR A 17 3.70 -11.49 -7.98
C THR A 17 2.49 -10.62 -7.71
N GLN A 18 1.63 -11.06 -6.79
CA GLN A 18 0.53 -10.24 -6.31
C GLN A 18 1.06 -9.01 -5.56
N ALA A 19 0.82 -7.81 -6.09
CA ALA A 19 1.28 -6.58 -5.46
C ALA A 19 0.36 -6.10 -4.32
N ALA A 20 -0.95 -6.26 -4.48
CA ALA A 20 -1.94 -5.86 -3.49
C ALA A 20 -3.24 -6.67 -3.63
N LEU A 21 -3.95 -6.82 -2.52
CA LEU A 21 -5.35 -7.23 -2.48
C LEU A 21 -6.17 -6.05 -1.94
N LEU A 22 -7.01 -5.45 -2.77
CA LEU A 22 -7.78 -4.26 -2.41
C LEU A 22 -9.25 -4.64 -2.19
N PRO A 23 -9.71 -4.78 -0.94
CA PRO A 23 -11.12 -5.01 -0.67
C PRO A 23 -11.94 -3.76 -1.01
N VAL A 24 -13.09 -3.96 -1.66
CA VAL A 24 -14.05 -2.89 -1.98
C VAL A 24 -15.40 -3.20 -1.35
N ALA A 25 -16.02 -2.19 -0.72
CA ALA A 25 -17.33 -2.30 -0.09
C ALA A 25 -17.97 -0.92 0.05
N TYR A 26 -19.28 -0.88 0.26
CA TYR A 26 -19.98 0.35 0.64
C TYR A 26 -19.67 0.68 2.11
N PHE A 27 -19.22 1.91 2.38
CA PHE A 27 -18.85 2.34 3.72
C PHE A 27 -20.08 2.78 4.52
N THR A 28 -20.26 2.24 5.74
CA THR A 28 -21.45 2.46 6.57
C THR A 28 -21.30 3.52 7.65
N GLY A 29 -20.08 4.02 7.94
CA GLY A 29 -19.91 5.24 8.73
C GLY A 29 -18.91 5.23 9.91
N ASP A 30 -18.43 4.08 10.38
CA ASP A 30 -18.02 4.04 11.81
C ASP A 30 -16.52 3.88 12.07
N THR A 31 -15.76 3.25 11.16
CA THR A 31 -14.42 2.72 11.49
C THR A 31 -13.26 3.41 10.78
N PHE A 32 -13.51 4.05 9.63
CA PHE A 32 -12.43 4.68 8.86
C PHE A 32 -12.10 6.07 9.40
N LYS A 33 -10.82 6.29 9.64
CA LYS A 33 -10.26 7.60 9.98
C LYS A 33 -9.11 7.91 9.02
N PRO A 34 -8.86 9.18 8.68
CA PRO A 34 -7.70 9.56 7.90
C PRO A 34 -6.42 9.01 8.54
N ALA A 35 -5.57 8.37 7.73
CA ALA A 35 -4.28 7.93 8.20
C ALA A 35 -3.35 9.14 8.40
N VAL A 36 -2.59 9.14 9.50
CA VAL A 36 -1.62 10.21 9.80
C VAL A 36 -0.59 10.26 8.68
N ARG A 37 -0.40 11.45 8.09
CA ARG A 37 0.61 11.72 7.06
C ARG A 37 1.78 12.45 7.69
N LEU A 38 3.00 12.09 7.32
CA LEU A 38 4.17 12.91 7.62
C LEU A 38 4.07 14.26 6.88
N PRO A 39 4.52 15.37 7.48
CA PRO A 39 4.68 16.63 6.76
C PRO A 39 5.55 16.44 5.51
N ALA A 40 5.15 17.04 4.39
CA ALA A 40 5.87 16.88 3.11
C ALA A 40 7.37 17.25 3.22
N ARG A 41 7.69 18.31 3.95
CA ARG A 41 9.09 18.75 4.20
C ARG A 41 9.96 17.68 4.88
N ASP A 42 9.36 16.70 5.55
CA ASP A 42 10.10 15.66 6.28
C ASP A 42 10.49 14.48 5.37
N VAL A 43 9.82 14.34 4.21
CA VAL A 43 10.05 13.26 3.23
C VAL A 43 10.51 13.74 1.85
N THR A 44 10.51 15.06 1.62
CA THR A 44 10.96 15.68 0.37
C THR A 44 12.43 16.07 0.47
N HIS A 45 13.19 15.74 -0.57
CA HIS A 45 14.58 16.15 -0.71
C HIS A 45 14.79 17.04 -1.92
N LEU A 46 15.54 18.14 -1.76
CA LEU A 46 15.84 19.08 -2.84
C LEU A 46 17.27 18.88 -3.34
N ASN A 47 17.43 18.66 -4.64
CA ASN A 47 18.70 18.44 -5.37
C ASN A 47 19.48 17.16 -4.99
N GLN A 48 19.57 16.81 -3.71
CA GLN A 48 20.32 15.66 -3.23
C GLN A 48 19.58 14.96 -2.10
N TRP A 49 19.62 13.62 -2.10
CA TRP A 49 19.08 12.77 -1.04
C TRP A 49 19.59 13.22 0.35
N GLY A 50 18.68 13.36 1.31
CA GLY A 50 18.98 13.83 2.67
C GLY A 50 18.91 15.35 2.87
N THR A 51 18.96 16.15 1.81
CA THR A 51 18.79 17.62 1.89
C THR A 51 17.32 17.96 2.13
N ARG A 52 17.00 18.95 2.96
CA ARG A 52 15.61 19.40 3.17
C ARG A 52 15.36 20.74 2.45
N PRO A 53 14.15 20.96 1.89
CA PRO A 53 13.75 22.24 1.34
C PRO A 53 13.64 23.33 2.41
#